data_AF-A0A7C1AFH5-F1
#
_entry.id   AF-A0A7C1AFH5-F1
#
_cell.length_a   1.000
_cell.length_b   1.000
_cell.length_c   1.000
_cell.angle_alpha   90.00
_cell.angle_beta   90.00
_cell.angle_gamma   90.00
#
_symmetry.space_group_name_H-M   'P 1'
#
loop_
_entity.id
_entity.type
_entity.pdbx_description
1 polymer ?
#
loop_
_entity_poly.entity_id
_entity_poly.type
_entity_poly.pdbx_seq_one_letter_code
_entity_poly.pdbx_strand_id
1 'polypeptide(L)'
;EIWLNEGFASYSEALYYEVKEGNAAYHDYMGGMFYPYEGSIYVQDTTNVWNIFSTIVYDKGAWVLHMLRHIVGDSTFFDCLQAYYNSEFQHADATTEGFKNICESVSGMDLDYFFDQWIYGNYFPRYSWSFRSELDPSDGRYWTYFQLAQIQPTSPLVFEMPIDIVFTSASGSDTTVLFNDVRDTIYIFKTDEKTTSMEVDPEEWIHRYAYKINWSYHLIPFPLDTAEQYMEYLDSVVAKGGTDHHVYKITGGALPSGLELDSLTGHISGRPGEYGVFSFDVYAKDQMSSYNETRNFTMVVEEGTYLPGDADNGGTINILDITHIINYLYKGGAAPLIPSAADPDASCAINILDVSYLVDYLYRGGEVPLPGCVD
;
A
#
# COMPACT_ATOMS: atom_id res chain seq x y z
N GLU A 1 1.08 -11.13 36.31
CA GLU A 1 -0.22 -11.47 35.66
C GLU A 1 -0.19 -12.93 35.22
N ILE A 2 -1.34 -13.64 35.21
CA ILE A 2 -1.34 -15.12 35.13
C ILE A 2 -0.74 -15.69 33.84
N TRP A 3 -0.95 -15.04 32.68
CA TRP A 3 -0.44 -15.53 31.40
C TRP A 3 1.08 -15.51 31.31
N LEU A 4 1.75 -14.59 32.02
CA LEU A 4 3.22 -14.56 32.12
C LEU A 4 3.79 -15.79 32.82
N ASN A 5 2.95 -16.54 33.53
CA ASN A 5 3.30 -17.85 34.07
C ASN A 5 2.84 -18.96 33.13
N GLU A 6 1.53 -19.09 32.93
CA GLU A 6 0.95 -20.25 32.25
C GLU A 6 1.27 -20.26 30.74
N GLY A 7 1.25 -19.11 30.07
CA GLY A 7 1.63 -19.01 28.66
C GLY A 7 3.10 -19.31 28.42
N PHE A 8 3.99 -18.88 29.35
CA PHE A 8 5.42 -19.23 29.32
C PHE A 8 5.64 -20.72 29.57
N ALA A 9 4.90 -21.31 30.52
CA ALA A 9 4.97 -22.74 30.80
C ALA A 9 4.53 -23.56 29.58
N SER A 10 3.38 -23.24 28.99
CA SER A 10 2.88 -23.87 27.76
C SER A 10 3.84 -23.70 26.58
N TYR A 11 4.40 -22.50 26.37
CA TYR A 11 5.37 -22.29 25.30
C TYR A 11 6.69 -23.03 25.54
N SER A 12 7.10 -23.22 26.80
CA SER A 12 8.28 -24.02 27.13
C SER A 12 8.12 -25.49 26.74
N GLU A 13 6.89 -26.03 26.72
CA GLU A 13 6.63 -27.36 26.16
C GLU A 13 6.90 -27.39 24.65
N ALA A 14 6.49 -26.37 23.90
CA ALA A 14 6.80 -26.24 22.48
C ALA A 14 8.32 -26.21 22.24
N LEU A 15 9.07 -25.41 23.02
CA LEU A 15 10.53 -25.35 22.95
C LEU A 15 11.20 -26.68 23.30
N TYR A 16 10.63 -27.47 24.21
CA TYR A 16 11.10 -28.82 24.48
C TYR A 16 10.98 -29.72 23.24
N TYR A 17 9.86 -29.66 22.52
CA TYR A 17 9.69 -30.40 21.26
C TYR A 17 10.66 -29.93 20.19
N GLU A 18 10.93 -28.63 20.10
CA GLU A 18 11.94 -28.09 19.18
C GLU A 18 13.32 -28.73 19.38
N VAL A 19 13.80 -28.74 20.63
CA VAL A 19 15.13 -29.27 20.97
C VAL A 19 15.19 -30.79 20.81
N LYS A 20 14.11 -31.49 21.14
CA LYS A 20 14.09 -32.96 21.18
C LYS A 20 13.82 -33.59 19.81
N GLU A 21 12.90 -33.00 19.06
CA GLU A 21 12.28 -33.62 17.87
C GLU A 21 12.43 -32.74 16.61
N GLY A 22 12.86 -31.49 16.78
CA GLY A 22 13.14 -30.56 15.68
C GLY A 22 12.02 -29.56 15.42
N ASN A 23 12.27 -28.66 14.47
CA ASN A 23 11.40 -27.52 14.18
C ASN A 23 9.97 -27.93 13.75
N ALA A 24 9.82 -28.99 12.94
CA ALA A 24 8.49 -29.47 12.54
C ALA A 24 7.63 -29.90 13.75
N ALA A 25 8.21 -30.59 14.74
CA ALA A 25 7.48 -30.99 15.95
C ALA A 25 7.09 -29.80 16.84
N TYR A 26 7.91 -28.74 16.83
CA TYR A 26 7.61 -27.48 17.51
C TYR A 26 6.39 -26.79 16.89
N HIS A 27 6.36 -26.64 15.56
CA HIS A 27 5.22 -26.03 14.86
C HIS A 27 3.96 -26.90 14.96
N ASP A 28 4.08 -28.24 14.84
CA ASP A 28 2.95 -29.16 15.06
C ASP A 28 2.35 -29.02 16.47
N TYR A 29 3.20 -28.86 17.50
CA TYR A 29 2.73 -28.65 18.87
C TYR A 29 2.02 -27.30 19.04
N MET A 30 2.58 -26.23 18.46
CA MET A 30 1.95 -24.90 18.45
C MET A 30 0.60 -24.90 17.74
N GLY A 31 0.50 -25.55 16.57
CA GLY A 31 -0.75 -25.75 15.84
C GLY A 31 -1.80 -26.51 16.66
N GLY A 32 -1.36 -27.48 17.48
CA GLY A 32 -2.22 -28.20 18.42
C GLY A 32 -2.85 -27.33 19.52
N MET A 33 -2.24 -26.18 19.83
CA MET A 33 -2.74 -25.19 20.78
C MET A 33 -3.53 -24.06 20.10
N PHE A 34 -3.99 -24.23 18.86
CA PHE A 34 -4.80 -23.21 18.20
C PHE A 34 -6.08 -22.89 18.98
N TYR A 35 -6.31 -21.62 19.33
CA TYR A 35 -7.46 -21.19 20.12
C TYR A 35 -8.52 -20.46 19.25
N PRO A 36 -9.60 -21.14 18.81
CA PRO A 36 -10.52 -20.58 17.81
C PRO A 36 -11.56 -19.60 18.37
N TYR A 37 -11.58 -19.38 19.69
CA TYR A 37 -12.65 -18.64 20.37
C TYR A 37 -12.27 -17.18 20.63
N GLU A 38 -13.28 -16.39 20.98
CA GLU A 38 -13.08 -15.00 21.39
C GLU A 38 -12.57 -14.90 22.81
N GLY A 39 -11.82 -13.84 23.10
CA GLY A 39 -11.35 -13.53 24.44
C GLY A 39 -10.03 -12.79 24.44
N SER A 40 -9.78 -12.13 25.56
CA SER A 40 -8.51 -11.50 25.89
C SER A 40 -7.73 -12.38 26.85
N ILE A 41 -6.40 -12.40 26.70
CA ILE A 41 -5.50 -13.04 27.65
C ILE A 41 -5.48 -12.26 28.97
N TYR A 42 -5.71 -10.95 28.90
CA TYR A 42 -5.78 -10.10 30.07
C TYR A 42 -7.04 -10.38 30.89
N VAL A 43 -6.86 -11.00 32.05
CA VAL A 43 -7.95 -11.38 32.96
C VAL A 43 -8.40 -10.17 33.78
N GLN A 44 -9.54 -9.58 33.42
CA GLN A 44 -10.11 -8.42 34.13
C GLN A 44 -10.74 -8.78 35.48
N ASP A 45 -11.41 -9.93 35.56
CA ASP A 45 -12.04 -10.41 36.79
C ASP A 45 -11.25 -11.59 37.37
N THR A 46 -10.42 -11.29 38.36
CA THR A 46 -9.61 -12.26 39.11
C THR A 46 -10.33 -12.83 40.33
N THR A 47 -11.61 -12.52 40.54
CA THR A 47 -12.37 -13.08 41.67
C THR A 47 -12.88 -14.49 41.39
N ASN A 48 -12.90 -14.89 40.11
CA ASN A 48 -13.26 -16.23 39.67
C ASN A 48 -12.03 -16.98 39.15
N VAL A 49 -11.67 -18.06 39.84
CA VAL A 49 -10.54 -18.93 39.50
C VAL A 49 -10.62 -19.50 38.08
N TRP A 50 -11.82 -19.69 37.54
CA TRP A 50 -12.02 -20.21 36.19
C TRP A 50 -11.70 -19.19 35.09
N ASN A 51 -11.73 -17.89 35.40
CA ASN A 51 -11.26 -16.86 34.47
C ASN A 51 -9.73 -16.83 34.43
N ILE A 52 -9.09 -17.14 35.56
CA ILE A 52 -7.63 -17.16 35.74
C ILE A 52 -7.02 -18.38 35.05
N PHE A 53 -7.58 -19.56 35.29
CA PHE A 53 -7.09 -20.83 34.72
C PHE A 53 -8.02 -21.29 33.59
N SER A 54 -7.84 -20.68 32.43
CA SER A 54 -8.65 -20.94 31.23
C SER A 54 -7.76 -21.20 30.02
N THR A 55 -8.24 -22.01 29.08
CA THR A 55 -7.48 -22.39 27.87
C THR A 55 -6.88 -21.18 27.13
N ILE A 56 -7.55 -20.02 27.12
CA ILE A 56 -7.00 -18.82 26.49
C ILE A 56 -5.70 -18.33 27.14
N VAL A 57 -5.58 -18.44 28.47
CA VAL A 57 -4.39 -17.99 29.21
C VAL A 57 -3.18 -18.87 28.91
N TYR A 58 -3.42 -20.18 28.71
CA TYR A 58 -2.39 -21.16 28.37
C TYR A 58 -2.05 -21.09 26.88
N ASP A 59 -3.02 -21.45 26.03
CA ASP A 59 -2.82 -21.70 24.60
C ASP A 59 -2.56 -20.40 23.84
N LYS A 60 -3.45 -19.40 23.99
CA LYS A 60 -3.24 -18.08 23.34
C LYS A 60 -2.03 -17.36 23.96
N GLY A 61 -1.78 -17.55 25.26
CA GLY A 61 -0.56 -17.07 25.93
C GLY A 61 0.73 -17.62 25.31
N ALA A 62 0.77 -18.93 24.99
CA ALA A 62 1.89 -19.53 24.29
C ALA A 62 2.02 -19.00 22.85
N TRP A 63 0.90 -18.83 22.14
CA TRP A 63 0.88 -18.21 20.81
C TRP A 63 1.46 -16.79 20.80
N VAL A 64 1.24 -15.99 21.84
CA VAL A 64 1.84 -14.65 21.94
C VAL A 64 3.37 -14.73 21.97
N LEU A 65 3.94 -15.66 22.73
CA LEU A 65 5.40 -15.83 22.76
C LEU A 65 5.95 -16.38 21.43
N HIS A 66 5.22 -17.29 20.82
CA HIS A 66 5.53 -17.83 19.50
C HIS A 66 5.57 -16.74 18.42
N MET A 67 4.52 -15.92 18.34
CA MET A 67 4.44 -14.77 17.42
C MET A 67 5.53 -13.73 17.73
N LEU A 68 5.75 -13.43 19.01
CA LEU A 68 6.79 -12.48 19.42
C LEU A 68 8.18 -12.94 18.95
N ARG A 69 8.47 -14.25 19.05
CA ARG A 69 9.72 -14.84 18.54
C ARG A 69 9.94 -14.58 17.06
N HIS A 70 8.89 -14.67 16.25
CA HIS A 70 8.96 -14.32 14.84
C HIS A 70 9.17 -12.81 14.62
N ILE A 71 8.43 -11.97 15.36
CA ILE A 71 8.46 -10.50 15.23
C ILE A 71 9.85 -9.94 15.54
N VAL A 72 10.44 -10.31 16.67
CA VAL A 72 11.75 -9.74 17.09
C VAL A 72 12.95 -10.52 16.53
N GLY A 73 12.69 -11.70 15.95
CA GLY A 73 13.70 -12.64 15.49
C GLY A 73 14.19 -13.59 16.58
N ASP A 74 14.61 -14.78 16.15
CA ASP A 74 14.91 -15.92 17.00
C ASP A 74 15.91 -15.62 18.14
N SER A 75 17.10 -15.14 17.79
CA SER A 75 18.13 -14.84 18.79
C SER A 75 17.71 -13.72 19.74
N THR A 76 17.12 -12.66 19.19
CA THR A 76 16.65 -11.50 19.96
C THR A 76 15.57 -11.92 20.96
N PHE A 77 14.68 -12.83 20.58
CA PHE A 77 13.64 -13.33 21.46
C PHE A 77 14.23 -14.03 22.68
N PHE A 78 15.22 -14.89 22.50
CA PHE A 78 15.91 -15.53 23.64
C PHE A 78 16.73 -14.54 24.47
N ASP A 79 17.28 -13.49 23.85
CA ASP A 79 17.91 -12.38 24.57
C ASP A 79 16.87 -11.61 25.41
N CYS A 80 15.66 -11.40 24.91
CA CYS A 80 14.55 -10.81 25.68
C CYS A 80 14.19 -11.67 26.89
N LEU A 81 14.09 -13.00 26.71
CA LEU A 81 13.82 -13.93 27.82
C LEU A 81 14.94 -13.90 28.88
N GLN A 82 16.20 -13.85 28.43
CA GLN A 82 17.34 -13.75 29.34
C GLN A 82 17.36 -12.40 30.08
N ALA A 83 17.06 -11.30 29.40
CA ALA A 83 16.94 -9.99 30.02
C ALA A 83 15.80 -9.95 31.03
N TYR A 84 14.65 -10.53 30.69
CA TYR A 84 13.50 -10.65 31.57
C TYR A 84 13.83 -11.44 32.85
N TYR A 85 14.49 -12.59 32.72
CA TYR A 85 14.94 -13.39 33.86
C TYR A 85 15.93 -12.65 34.77
N ASN A 86 16.81 -11.81 34.21
CA ASN A 86 17.82 -11.07 34.97
C ASN A 86 17.37 -9.66 35.39
N SER A 87 16.11 -9.31 35.13
CA SER A 87 15.54 -8.00 35.48
C SER A 87 15.12 -7.94 36.96
N GLU A 88 14.54 -6.80 37.35
CA GLU A 88 13.92 -6.63 38.67
C GLU A 88 12.77 -7.63 38.95
N PHE A 89 12.26 -8.33 37.94
CA PHE A 89 11.19 -9.31 38.06
C PHE A 89 11.64 -10.71 38.51
N GLN A 90 12.94 -11.03 38.55
CA GLN A 90 13.46 -12.38 38.85
C GLN A 90 12.87 -13.02 40.13
N HIS A 91 12.54 -12.17 41.11
CA HIS A 91 11.96 -12.56 42.40
C HIS A 91 10.82 -11.64 42.83
N ALA A 92 10.13 -11.03 41.86
CA ALA A 92 9.05 -10.08 42.10
C ALA A 92 7.86 -10.37 41.18
N ASP A 93 6.77 -9.63 41.37
CA ASP A 93 5.59 -9.73 40.50
C ASP A 93 5.85 -9.01 39.18
N ALA A 94 5.72 -9.74 38.08
CA ALA A 94 5.84 -9.18 36.73
C ALA A 94 4.50 -8.73 36.14
N THR A 95 4.57 -7.72 35.29
CA THR A 95 3.44 -7.16 34.53
C THR A 95 3.68 -7.32 33.03
N THR A 96 2.60 -7.38 32.24
CA THR A 96 2.71 -7.40 30.76
C THR A 96 3.54 -6.22 30.27
N GLU A 97 3.29 -5.03 30.81
CA GLU A 97 4.01 -3.81 30.47
C GLU A 97 5.52 -3.92 30.77
N GLY A 98 5.88 -4.49 31.92
CA GLY A 98 7.28 -4.71 32.28
C GLY A 98 8.00 -5.66 31.33
N PHE A 99 7.33 -6.75 30.93
CA PHE A 99 7.88 -7.68 29.94
C PHE A 99 7.99 -7.04 28.55
N LYS A 100 6.96 -6.33 28.09
CA LYS A 100 6.97 -5.58 26.83
C LYS A 100 8.16 -4.62 26.78
N ASN A 101 8.32 -3.76 27.79
CA ASN A 101 9.39 -2.75 27.85
C ASN A 101 10.79 -3.37 27.80
N ILE A 102 10.98 -4.56 28.39
CA ILE A 102 12.24 -5.29 28.28
C ILE A 102 12.45 -5.77 26.83
N CYS A 103 11.43 -6.35 26.21
CA CYS A 103 11.50 -6.79 24.82
C CYS A 103 11.79 -5.63 23.85
N GLU A 104 11.13 -4.49 24.01
CA GLU A 104 11.39 -3.28 23.22
C GLU A 104 12.81 -2.76 23.44
N SER A 105 13.29 -2.74 24.68
CA SER A 105 14.67 -2.33 24.98
C SER A 105 15.73 -3.24 24.37
N VAL A 106 15.46 -4.55 24.24
CA VAL A 106 16.41 -5.52 23.68
C VAL A 106 16.34 -5.53 22.16
N SER A 107 15.13 -5.54 21.60
CA SER A 107 14.90 -5.61 20.15
C SER A 107 15.09 -4.28 19.43
N GLY A 108 14.89 -3.16 20.12
CA GLY A 108 14.81 -1.83 19.52
C GLY A 108 13.53 -1.58 18.72
N MET A 109 12.54 -2.47 18.82
CA MET A 109 11.25 -2.36 18.12
C MET A 109 10.18 -1.75 19.04
N ASP A 110 9.23 -1.03 18.47
CA ASP A 110 7.98 -0.65 19.12
C ASP A 110 7.01 -1.85 19.03
N LEU A 111 6.56 -2.34 20.18
CA LEU A 111 5.73 -3.54 20.31
C LEU A 111 4.34 -3.21 20.87
N ASP A 112 3.99 -1.93 21.03
CA ASP A 112 2.67 -1.51 21.56
C ASP A 112 1.53 -2.15 20.76
N TYR A 113 1.57 -2.04 19.42
CA TYR A 113 0.55 -2.61 18.54
C TYR A 113 0.31 -4.11 18.80
N PHE A 114 1.38 -4.86 19.04
CA PHE A 114 1.33 -6.30 19.21
C PHE A 114 0.72 -6.66 20.57
N PHE A 115 1.19 -6.05 21.64
CA PHE A 115 0.66 -6.32 22.98
C PHE A 115 -0.80 -5.84 23.11
N ASP A 116 -1.14 -4.69 22.52
CA ASP A 116 -2.51 -4.17 22.46
C ASP A 116 -3.45 -5.14 21.74
N GLN A 117 -3.07 -5.65 20.57
CA GLN A 117 -3.94 -6.54 19.80
C GLN A 117 -4.03 -7.95 20.40
N TRP A 118 -2.93 -8.50 20.91
CA TRP A 118 -2.86 -9.93 21.21
C TRP A 118 -3.04 -10.28 22.69
N ILE A 119 -2.60 -9.42 23.61
CA ILE A 119 -2.85 -9.58 25.04
C ILE A 119 -4.18 -8.95 25.43
N TYR A 120 -4.33 -7.64 25.21
CA TYR A 120 -5.50 -6.88 25.66
C TYR A 120 -6.70 -7.01 24.70
N GLY A 121 -6.42 -7.18 23.41
CA GLY A 121 -7.42 -7.36 22.36
C GLY A 121 -8.09 -8.73 22.37
N ASN A 122 -9.14 -8.82 21.56
CA ASN A 122 -9.91 -10.03 21.32
C ASN A 122 -9.73 -10.52 19.89
N TYR A 123 -10.05 -11.79 19.64
CA TYR A 123 -9.98 -12.43 18.32
C TYR A 123 -8.55 -12.51 17.75
N PHE A 124 -8.48 -12.80 16.46
CA PHE A 124 -7.28 -13.01 15.66
C PHE A 124 -7.65 -12.82 14.16
N PRO A 125 -6.68 -12.55 13.26
CA PRO A 125 -6.97 -12.26 11.87
C PRO A 125 -7.47 -13.48 11.10
N ARG A 126 -8.37 -13.22 10.15
CA ARG A 126 -8.80 -14.20 9.16
C ARG A 126 -8.42 -13.66 7.79
N TYR A 127 -7.49 -14.30 7.12
CA TYR A 127 -7.04 -13.89 5.81
C TYR A 127 -7.82 -14.61 4.70
N SER A 128 -8.27 -13.86 3.71
CA SER A 128 -8.62 -14.38 2.40
C SER A 128 -7.59 -13.87 1.41
N TRP A 129 -7.06 -14.76 0.57
CA TRP A 129 -5.99 -14.38 -0.34
C TRP A 129 -6.06 -15.10 -1.67
N SER A 130 -5.54 -14.46 -2.71
CA SER A 130 -5.37 -15.05 -4.03
C SER A 130 -4.15 -14.45 -4.70
N PHE A 131 -3.67 -15.11 -5.76
CA PHE A 131 -2.58 -14.54 -6.56
C PHE A 131 -2.76 -14.82 -8.04
N ARG A 132 -2.09 -14.00 -8.85
CA ARG A 132 -1.97 -14.15 -10.29
C ARG A 132 -0.54 -13.79 -10.69
N SER A 133 0.04 -14.59 -11.59
CA SER A 133 1.36 -14.31 -12.17
C SER A 133 1.28 -14.31 -13.69
N GLU A 134 1.81 -13.27 -14.33
CA GLU A 134 1.76 -13.07 -15.78
C GLU A 134 3.06 -12.45 -16.31
N LEU A 135 3.38 -12.77 -17.57
CA LEU A 135 4.58 -12.27 -18.24
C LEU A 135 4.41 -10.77 -18.51
N ASP A 136 5.45 -10.00 -18.22
CA ASP A 136 5.61 -8.66 -18.73
C ASP A 136 6.40 -8.69 -20.04
N PRO A 137 5.80 -8.33 -21.18
CA PRO A 137 6.47 -8.36 -22.46
C PRO A 137 7.55 -7.29 -22.60
N SER A 138 7.58 -6.26 -21.74
CA SER A 138 8.56 -5.16 -21.84
C SER A 138 9.97 -5.59 -21.46
N ASP A 139 10.10 -6.49 -20.49
CA ASP A 139 11.39 -6.91 -19.93
C ASP A 139 11.56 -8.43 -19.79
N GLY A 140 10.52 -9.22 -20.12
CA GLY A 140 10.57 -10.68 -20.08
C GLY A 140 10.47 -11.28 -18.67
N ARG A 141 10.30 -10.45 -17.64
CA ARG A 141 10.06 -10.87 -16.25
C ARG A 141 8.57 -11.03 -15.98
N TYR A 142 8.19 -11.47 -14.79
CA TYR A 142 6.80 -11.73 -14.43
C TYR A 142 6.30 -10.75 -13.38
N TRP A 143 5.09 -10.21 -13.61
CA TRP A 143 4.32 -9.56 -12.55
C TRP A 143 3.61 -10.65 -11.75
N THR A 144 3.78 -10.62 -10.43
CA THR A 144 3.02 -11.45 -9.49
C THR A 144 2.21 -10.53 -8.58
N TYR A 145 0.90 -10.58 -8.74
CA TYR A 145 -0.06 -9.85 -7.93
C TYR A 145 -0.58 -10.78 -6.82
N PHE A 146 -0.49 -10.34 -5.58
CA PHE A 146 -0.94 -11.07 -4.40
C PHE A 146 -2.00 -10.23 -3.67
N GLN A 147 -3.26 -10.63 -3.79
CA GLN A 147 -4.36 -10.03 -3.05
C GLN A 147 -4.44 -10.68 -1.67
N LEU A 148 -4.46 -9.85 -0.63
CA LEU A 148 -4.59 -10.26 0.76
C LEU A 148 -5.61 -9.36 1.46
N ALA A 149 -6.65 -9.98 2.04
CA ALA A 149 -7.65 -9.28 2.82
C ALA A 149 -7.88 -9.92 4.19
N GLN A 150 -8.04 -9.08 5.21
CA GLN A 150 -8.54 -9.43 6.54
C GLN A 150 -10.07 -9.37 6.56
N ILE A 151 -10.69 -10.54 6.70
CA ILE A 151 -12.13 -10.77 6.53
C ILE A 151 -12.88 -11.00 7.84
N GLN A 152 -12.22 -10.90 9.00
CA GLN A 152 -12.93 -10.99 10.27
C GLN A 152 -14.01 -9.88 10.39
N PRO A 153 -15.20 -10.20 10.94
CA PRO A 153 -16.32 -9.27 11.00
C PRO A 153 -16.26 -8.32 12.20
N THR A 154 -15.42 -8.61 13.19
CA THR A 154 -15.34 -7.91 14.47
C THR A 154 -14.03 -7.15 14.62
N SER A 155 -14.04 -6.11 15.47
CA SER A 155 -12.85 -5.32 15.78
C SER A 155 -11.83 -6.14 16.58
N PRO A 156 -10.51 -5.94 16.38
CA PRO A 156 -9.92 -5.03 15.40
C PRO A 156 -10.11 -5.52 13.96
N LEU A 157 -10.45 -4.57 13.08
CA LEU A 157 -10.69 -4.86 11.66
C LEU A 157 -9.40 -5.11 10.88
N VAL A 158 -8.27 -4.77 11.49
CA VAL A 158 -6.91 -4.96 11.00
C VAL A 158 -6.07 -5.41 12.19
N PHE A 159 -5.44 -6.57 12.07
CA PHE A 159 -4.31 -6.97 12.89
C PHE A 159 -3.03 -6.62 12.16
N GLU A 160 -2.04 -6.10 12.87
CA GLU A 160 -0.74 -5.74 12.33
C GLU A 160 0.21 -6.89 12.58
N MET A 161 0.73 -7.52 11.52
CA MET A 161 1.64 -8.66 11.65
C MET A 161 2.62 -8.74 10.47
N PRO A 162 3.89 -9.11 10.72
CA PRO A 162 4.73 -9.68 9.67
C PRO A 162 4.16 -11.04 9.26
N ILE A 163 4.13 -11.29 7.95
CA ILE A 163 3.61 -12.52 7.34
C ILE A 163 4.64 -13.03 6.35
N ASP A 164 5.12 -14.24 6.57
CA ASP A 164 5.96 -14.96 5.61
C ASP A 164 5.12 -15.32 4.38
N ILE A 165 5.57 -14.92 3.20
CA ILE A 165 4.97 -15.31 1.93
C ILE A 165 6.00 -16.09 1.14
N VAL A 166 5.67 -17.35 0.86
CA VAL A 166 6.51 -18.24 0.07
C VAL A 166 5.98 -18.29 -1.36
N PHE A 167 6.84 -18.05 -2.33
CA PHE A 167 6.56 -18.12 -3.76
C PHE A 167 7.36 -19.25 -4.37
N THR A 168 6.72 -20.15 -5.12
CA THR A 168 7.39 -21.25 -5.82
C THR A 168 7.44 -20.97 -7.31
N SER A 169 8.62 -21.02 -7.91
CA SER A 169 8.86 -21.00 -9.36
C SER A 169 9.35 -22.36 -9.86
N ALA A 170 9.83 -22.43 -11.09
CA ALA A 170 10.41 -23.66 -11.63
C ALA A 170 11.78 -23.98 -10.99
N SER A 171 12.53 -22.95 -10.59
CA SER A 171 13.85 -23.08 -9.95
C SER A 171 13.81 -23.39 -8.45
N GLY A 172 12.68 -23.18 -7.77
CA GLY A 172 12.53 -23.44 -6.33
C GLY A 172 11.56 -22.50 -5.65
N SER A 173 11.62 -22.44 -4.32
CA SER A 173 10.83 -21.50 -3.51
C SER A 173 11.72 -20.39 -2.97
N ASP A 174 11.15 -19.19 -2.86
CA ASP A 174 11.72 -18.04 -2.16
C ASP A 174 10.71 -17.50 -1.14
N THR A 175 11.18 -16.85 -0.08
CA THR A 175 10.34 -16.31 1.01
C THR A 175 10.59 -14.82 1.16
N THR A 176 9.52 -14.04 1.26
CA THR A 176 9.58 -12.65 1.69
C THR A 176 8.69 -12.44 2.90
N VAL A 177 9.01 -11.44 3.72
CA VAL A 177 8.18 -11.05 4.86
C VAL A 177 7.42 -9.78 4.50
N LEU A 178 6.09 -9.84 4.55
CA LEU A 178 5.23 -8.67 4.36
C LEU A 178 4.65 -8.23 5.69
N PHE A 179 4.81 -6.96 6.03
CA PHE A 179 4.08 -6.40 7.17
C PHE A 179 2.66 -6.01 6.71
N ASN A 180 1.65 -6.77 7.14
CA ASN A 180 0.27 -6.44 6.84
C ASN A 180 -0.34 -5.58 7.95
N ASP A 181 -0.57 -4.32 7.63
CA ASP A 181 -1.17 -3.28 8.47
C ASP A 181 -2.44 -2.67 7.83
N VAL A 182 -2.97 -3.35 6.81
CA VAL A 182 -4.11 -2.90 6.01
C VAL A 182 -5.12 -4.01 5.82
N ARG A 183 -6.38 -3.62 5.70
CA ARG A 183 -7.50 -4.57 5.63
C ARG A 183 -7.58 -5.34 4.32
N ASP A 184 -7.34 -4.69 3.19
CA ASP A 184 -7.43 -5.30 1.86
C ASP A 184 -6.46 -4.58 0.93
N THR A 185 -5.51 -5.33 0.38
CA THR A 185 -4.49 -4.78 -0.50
C THR A 185 -4.04 -5.81 -1.53
N ILE A 186 -3.39 -5.31 -2.57
CA ILE A 186 -2.72 -6.11 -3.57
C ILE A 186 -1.24 -5.74 -3.53
N TYR A 187 -0.42 -6.68 -3.09
CA TYR A 187 1.03 -6.56 -3.19
C TYR A 187 1.47 -6.96 -4.58
N ILE A 188 2.40 -6.20 -5.14
CA ILE A 188 2.88 -6.37 -6.51
C ILE A 188 4.35 -6.70 -6.46
N PHE A 189 4.72 -7.85 -6.99
CA PHE A 189 6.09 -8.32 -7.08
C PHE A 189 6.50 -8.44 -8.53
N LYS A 190 7.80 -8.25 -8.76
CA LYS A 190 8.42 -8.44 -10.06
C LYS A 190 9.47 -9.54 -9.94
N THR A 191 9.21 -10.69 -10.55
CA THR A 191 10.03 -11.91 -10.40
C THR A 191 10.64 -12.33 -11.73
N ASP A 192 11.83 -12.94 -11.71
CA ASP A 192 12.51 -13.40 -12.93
C ASP A 192 11.83 -14.61 -13.56
N GLU A 193 11.26 -15.48 -12.74
CA GLU A 193 10.46 -16.63 -13.17
C GLU A 193 8.99 -16.47 -12.79
N LYS A 194 8.13 -17.19 -13.51
CA LYS A 194 6.70 -17.25 -13.21
C LYS A 194 6.48 -17.90 -11.84
N THR A 195 5.74 -17.21 -10.98
CA THR A 195 5.24 -17.81 -9.74
C THR A 195 4.15 -18.84 -10.08
N THR A 196 4.38 -20.10 -9.69
CA THR A 196 3.49 -21.25 -9.95
C THR A 196 2.61 -21.61 -8.75
N SER A 197 3.13 -21.43 -7.54
CA SER A 197 2.37 -21.50 -6.29
C SER A 197 2.81 -20.40 -5.33
N MET A 198 1.92 -20.10 -4.39
CA MET A 198 2.20 -19.23 -3.26
C MET A 198 1.60 -19.86 -2.01
N GLU A 199 2.21 -19.59 -0.86
CA GLU A 199 1.74 -19.97 0.47
C GLU A 199 1.85 -18.77 1.40
N VAL A 200 0.88 -18.62 2.29
CA VAL A 200 0.85 -17.54 3.28
C VAL A 200 1.12 -18.17 4.63
N ASP A 201 2.21 -17.75 5.26
CA ASP A 201 2.72 -18.16 6.55
C ASP A 201 2.69 -19.71 6.73
N PRO A 202 3.44 -20.44 5.88
CA PRO A 202 3.36 -21.90 5.83
C PRO A 202 3.93 -22.59 7.08
N GLU A 203 4.82 -21.94 7.83
CA GLU A 203 5.33 -22.43 9.11
C GLU A 203 4.45 -22.01 10.30
N GLU A 204 3.26 -21.45 10.05
CA GLU A 204 2.26 -21.12 11.09
C GLU A 204 2.79 -20.21 12.22
N TRP A 205 3.53 -19.16 11.89
CA TRP A 205 4.01 -18.17 12.86
C TRP A 205 2.91 -17.31 13.48
N ILE A 206 1.74 -17.24 12.83
CA ILE A 206 0.64 -16.37 13.24
C ILE A 206 -0.53 -17.21 13.72
N HIS A 207 -1.10 -16.86 14.87
CA HIS A 207 -2.39 -17.38 15.28
C HIS A 207 -3.49 -16.83 14.35
N ARG A 208 -3.82 -17.51 13.24
CA ARG A 208 -4.76 -17.00 12.24
C ARG A 208 -5.60 -18.09 11.59
N TYR A 209 -6.62 -17.67 10.84
CA TYR A 209 -7.09 -18.47 9.71
C TYR A 209 -6.61 -17.86 8.40
N ALA A 210 -6.39 -18.70 7.39
CA ALA A 210 -6.13 -18.24 6.04
C ALA A 210 -6.77 -19.13 4.98
N TYR A 211 -7.41 -18.49 4.01
CA TYR A 211 -8.19 -19.14 2.98
C TYR A 211 -7.73 -18.68 1.60
N LYS A 212 -7.13 -19.61 0.85
CA LYS A 212 -6.85 -19.38 -0.56
C LYS A 212 -8.16 -19.38 -1.34
N ILE A 213 -8.41 -18.31 -2.08
CA ILE A 213 -9.50 -18.21 -3.04
C ILE A 213 -8.93 -18.12 -4.46
N ASN A 214 -9.79 -18.32 -5.45
CA ASN A 214 -9.40 -18.12 -6.85
C ASN A 214 -9.29 -16.64 -7.15
N TRP A 215 -8.23 -16.24 -7.85
CA TRP A 215 -8.14 -14.90 -8.43
C TRP A 215 -9.36 -14.66 -9.33
N SER A 216 -10.07 -13.56 -9.08
CA SER A 216 -11.31 -13.25 -9.79
C SER A 216 -11.13 -12.07 -10.73
N TYR A 217 -11.15 -10.86 -10.18
CA TYR A 217 -11.06 -9.60 -10.89
C TYR A 217 -10.61 -8.51 -9.94
N HIS A 218 -9.50 -7.83 -10.27
CA HIS A 218 -8.98 -6.75 -9.46
C HIS A 218 -8.46 -5.59 -10.30
N LEU A 219 -8.80 -4.36 -9.91
CA LEU A 219 -8.14 -3.13 -10.31
C LEU A 219 -6.81 -3.06 -9.56
N ILE A 220 -5.70 -3.02 -10.30
CA ILE A 220 -4.36 -3.11 -9.71
C ILE A 220 -3.92 -1.72 -9.26
N PRO A 221 -3.49 -1.55 -7.99
CA PRO A 221 -3.10 -0.26 -7.44
C PRO A 221 -1.63 0.06 -7.78
N PHE A 222 -1.29 0.07 -9.07
CA PHE A 222 0.00 0.62 -9.48
C PHE A 222 0.02 2.12 -9.13
N PRO A 223 1.12 2.61 -8.51
CA PRO A 223 1.28 4.05 -8.34
C PRO A 223 1.32 4.69 -9.73
N LEU A 224 0.58 5.79 -9.88
CA LEU A 224 0.63 6.58 -11.10
C LEU A 224 1.93 7.39 -11.10
N ASP A 225 2.58 7.46 -12.25
CA ASP A 225 3.77 8.28 -12.43
C ASP A 225 3.43 9.75 -12.17
N THR A 226 4.40 10.50 -11.62
CA THR A 226 4.23 11.94 -11.36
C THR A 226 4.15 12.67 -12.69
N ALA A 227 3.11 13.48 -12.86
CA ALA A 227 2.95 14.33 -14.04
C ALA A 227 3.61 15.69 -13.82
N GLU A 228 3.90 16.41 -14.90
CA GLU A 228 4.34 17.80 -14.86
C GLU A 228 3.28 18.66 -15.55
N GLN A 229 2.91 19.79 -14.95
CA GLN A 229 1.95 20.73 -15.53
C GLN A 229 2.34 21.11 -16.96
N TYR A 230 1.36 21.14 -17.87
CA TYR A 230 1.50 21.49 -19.29
C TYR A 230 2.30 20.51 -20.16
N MET A 231 2.93 19.49 -19.56
CA MET A 231 3.63 18.43 -20.28
C MET A 231 2.68 17.28 -20.63
N GLU A 232 3.00 16.55 -21.70
CA GLU A 232 2.22 15.36 -22.05
C GLU A 232 2.36 14.29 -20.97
N TYR A 233 1.23 13.81 -20.52
CA TYR A 233 1.11 12.71 -19.58
C TYR A 233 0.46 11.52 -20.27
N LEU A 234 0.98 10.32 -20.00
CA LEU A 234 0.37 9.06 -20.39
C LEU A 234 0.72 8.00 -19.36
N ASP A 235 -0.28 7.54 -18.64
CA ASP A 235 -0.19 6.38 -17.76
C ASP A 235 -1.51 5.60 -17.83
N SER A 236 -1.65 4.51 -17.08
CA SER A 236 -2.81 3.63 -17.17
C SER A 236 -3.20 3.05 -15.82
N VAL A 237 -4.50 3.01 -15.57
CA VAL A 237 -5.09 2.13 -14.57
C VAL A 237 -5.45 0.81 -15.23
N VAL A 238 -5.13 -0.30 -14.57
CA VAL A 238 -5.29 -1.64 -15.17
C VAL A 238 -6.09 -2.56 -14.27
N ALA A 239 -7.13 -3.17 -14.81
CA ALA A 239 -7.80 -4.30 -14.19
C ALA A 239 -7.22 -5.63 -14.70
N LYS A 240 -7.25 -6.65 -13.85
CA LYS A 240 -6.77 -8.00 -14.15
C LYS A 240 -7.76 -9.05 -13.68
N GLY A 241 -8.14 -9.95 -14.59
CA GLY A 241 -9.09 -11.03 -14.33
C GLY A 241 -10.39 -10.88 -15.11
N GLY A 242 -11.44 -11.60 -14.73
CA GLY A 242 -12.67 -11.63 -15.52
C GLY A 242 -12.43 -12.20 -16.93
N THR A 243 -12.90 -11.48 -17.96
CA THR A 243 -12.81 -11.88 -19.37
C THR A 243 -11.83 -11.03 -20.19
N ASP A 244 -11.03 -10.20 -19.54
CA ASP A 244 -10.13 -9.20 -20.15
C ASP A 244 -10.83 -8.15 -21.05
N HIS A 245 -12.15 -7.96 -20.90
CA HIS A 245 -12.92 -6.89 -21.55
C HIS A 245 -13.38 -5.88 -20.51
N HIS A 246 -12.60 -4.81 -20.31
CA HIS A 246 -12.79 -3.89 -19.18
C HIS A 246 -13.36 -2.55 -19.62
N VAL A 247 -14.14 -1.94 -18.73
CA VAL A 247 -14.50 -0.52 -18.82
C VAL A 247 -14.17 0.21 -17.54
N TYR A 248 -13.72 1.45 -17.70
CA TYR A 248 -13.29 2.31 -16.62
C TYR A 248 -14.12 3.59 -16.58
N LYS A 249 -14.32 4.13 -15.38
CA LYS A 249 -14.88 5.47 -15.17
C LYS A 249 -14.41 6.04 -13.84
N ILE A 250 -14.35 7.36 -13.76
CA ILE A 250 -14.19 8.07 -12.49
C ILE A 250 -15.54 8.07 -11.76
N THR A 251 -15.56 7.66 -10.50
CA THR A 251 -16.77 7.62 -9.65
C THR A 251 -16.71 8.51 -8.42
N GLY A 252 -15.53 8.99 -8.06
CA GLY A 252 -15.28 9.90 -6.94
C GLY A 252 -14.05 10.76 -7.22
N GLY A 253 -14.01 11.98 -6.68
CA GLY A 253 -12.98 12.97 -7.02
C GLY A 253 -12.99 13.40 -8.50
N ALA A 254 -11.88 13.96 -8.97
CA ALA A 254 -11.67 14.34 -10.36
C ALA A 254 -10.20 14.18 -10.74
N LEU A 255 -9.94 13.94 -12.02
CA LEU A 255 -8.59 14.07 -12.58
C LEU A 255 -8.19 15.57 -12.60
N PRO A 256 -6.88 15.87 -12.61
CA PRO A 256 -6.40 17.21 -12.94
C PRO A 256 -7.03 17.73 -14.24
N SER A 257 -7.30 19.03 -14.31
CA SER A 257 -7.83 19.64 -15.54
C SER A 257 -6.90 19.35 -16.72
N GLY A 258 -7.46 19.03 -17.90
CA GLY A 258 -6.68 18.67 -19.08
C GLY A 258 -6.21 17.20 -19.16
N LEU A 259 -6.50 16.37 -18.14
CA LEU A 259 -6.36 14.92 -18.22
C LEU A 259 -7.72 14.23 -18.40
N GLU A 260 -7.73 13.17 -19.20
CA GLU A 260 -8.91 12.34 -19.44
C GLU A 260 -8.59 10.86 -19.24
N LEU A 261 -9.57 10.12 -18.71
CA LEU A 261 -9.54 8.66 -18.63
C LEU A 261 -10.27 8.07 -19.85
N ASP A 262 -9.54 7.35 -20.69
CA ASP A 262 -10.13 6.55 -21.74
C ASP A 262 -10.87 5.34 -21.14
N SER A 263 -12.19 5.33 -21.31
CA SER A 263 -13.07 4.35 -20.67
C SER A 263 -12.89 2.90 -21.13
N LEU A 264 -12.16 2.64 -22.23
CA LEU A 264 -11.98 1.29 -22.79
C LEU A 264 -10.59 0.73 -22.50
N THR A 265 -9.58 1.58 -22.49
CA THR A 265 -8.18 1.20 -22.33
C THR A 265 -7.68 1.40 -20.89
N GLY A 266 -8.29 2.32 -20.14
CA GLY A 266 -7.79 2.72 -18.83
C GLY A 266 -6.63 3.72 -18.90
N HIS A 267 -6.27 4.20 -20.10
CA HIS A 267 -5.26 5.25 -20.26
C HIS A 267 -5.73 6.56 -19.64
N ILE A 268 -4.89 7.15 -18.81
CA ILE A 268 -5.02 8.53 -18.34
C ILE A 268 -4.02 9.35 -19.16
N SER A 269 -4.52 10.29 -19.94
CA SER A 269 -3.67 11.07 -20.84
C SER A 269 -4.14 12.49 -21.01
N GLY A 270 -3.23 13.35 -21.47
CA GLY A 270 -3.49 14.75 -21.73
C GLY A 270 -2.34 15.62 -21.26
N ARG A 271 -2.64 16.89 -20.95
CA ARG A 271 -1.67 17.83 -20.39
C ARG A 271 -2.32 18.47 -19.16
N PRO A 272 -1.85 18.18 -17.95
CA PRO A 272 -2.50 18.70 -16.76
C PRO A 272 -2.32 20.23 -16.70
N GLY A 273 -3.42 20.96 -16.55
CA GLY A 273 -3.44 22.42 -16.46
C GLY A 273 -3.25 22.95 -15.04
N GLU A 274 -3.33 22.07 -14.03
CA GLU A 274 -3.17 22.38 -12.61
C GLU A 274 -2.13 21.47 -11.98
N TYR A 275 -1.37 21.99 -11.02
CA TYR A 275 -0.42 21.24 -10.21
C TYR A 275 -0.97 20.96 -8.80
N GLY A 276 -0.47 19.92 -8.14
CA GLY A 276 -0.90 19.52 -6.80
C GLY A 276 -1.09 18.01 -6.64
N VAL A 277 -1.74 17.61 -5.55
CA VAL A 277 -2.08 16.22 -5.26
C VAL A 277 -3.57 16.01 -5.49
N PHE A 278 -3.91 15.08 -6.38
CA PHE A 278 -5.28 14.79 -6.79
C PHE A 278 -5.63 13.36 -6.37
N SER A 279 -6.77 13.21 -5.69
CA SER A 279 -7.30 11.89 -5.30
C SER A 279 -8.64 11.65 -5.99
N PHE A 280 -8.77 10.47 -6.61
CA PHE A 280 -9.96 10.09 -7.38
C PHE A 280 -10.21 8.58 -7.30
N ASP A 281 -11.47 8.19 -7.37
CA ASP A 281 -11.89 6.80 -7.37
C ASP A 281 -12.12 6.33 -8.81
N VAL A 282 -11.43 5.26 -9.19
CA VAL A 282 -11.62 4.58 -10.45
C VAL A 282 -12.48 3.35 -10.21
N TYR A 283 -13.58 3.27 -10.95
CA TYR A 283 -14.39 2.07 -11.07
C TYR A 283 -13.99 1.32 -12.33
N ALA A 284 -13.69 0.02 -12.18
CA ALA A 284 -13.45 -0.90 -13.28
C ALA A 284 -14.52 -2.00 -13.27
N LYS A 285 -15.04 -2.35 -14.45
CA LYS A 285 -16.00 -3.44 -14.63
C LYS A 285 -15.59 -4.33 -15.79
N ASP A 286 -15.66 -5.63 -15.58
CA ASP A 286 -15.62 -6.60 -16.65
C ASP A 286 -16.97 -6.60 -17.41
N GLN A 287 -16.94 -6.35 -18.71
CA GLN A 287 -18.13 -6.17 -19.52
C GLN A 287 -18.95 -7.46 -19.70
N MET A 288 -18.30 -8.62 -19.60
CA MET A 288 -18.91 -9.93 -19.90
C MET A 288 -19.27 -10.71 -18.64
N SER A 289 -19.10 -10.13 -17.44
CA SER A 289 -19.46 -10.74 -16.16
C SER A 289 -20.04 -9.73 -15.17
N SER A 290 -20.32 -10.20 -13.95
CA SER A 290 -20.73 -9.33 -12.84
C SER A 290 -19.54 -8.68 -12.11
N TYR A 291 -18.30 -9.05 -12.45
CA TYR A 291 -17.13 -8.57 -11.73
C TYR A 291 -16.91 -7.08 -11.95
N ASN A 292 -16.66 -6.39 -10.85
CA ASN A 292 -16.33 -4.97 -10.81
C ASN A 292 -15.60 -4.66 -9.51
N GLU A 293 -14.80 -3.60 -9.53
CA GLU A 293 -14.09 -3.10 -8.34
C GLU A 293 -13.98 -1.58 -8.43
N THR A 294 -13.89 -0.92 -7.29
CA THR A 294 -13.56 0.51 -7.18
C THR A 294 -12.36 0.66 -6.29
N ARG A 295 -11.36 1.44 -6.71
CA ARG A 295 -10.20 1.78 -5.90
C ARG A 295 -9.89 3.26 -6.01
N ASN A 296 -9.38 3.80 -4.91
CA ASN A 296 -8.85 5.16 -4.87
C ASN A 296 -7.43 5.17 -5.47
N PHE A 297 -7.15 6.19 -6.26
CA PHE A 297 -5.83 6.51 -6.78
C PHE A 297 -5.46 7.92 -6.36
N THR A 298 -4.16 8.13 -6.19
CA THR A 298 -3.58 9.46 -5.97
C THR A 298 -2.59 9.75 -7.09
N MET A 299 -2.68 10.95 -7.66
CA MET A 299 -1.76 11.46 -8.66
C MET A 299 -1.11 12.73 -8.13
N VAL A 300 0.20 12.85 -8.35
CA VAL A 300 0.95 14.08 -8.10
C VAL A 300 1.20 14.74 -9.46
N VAL A 301 0.88 16.02 -9.55
CA VAL A 301 1.29 16.89 -10.66
C VAL A 301 2.23 17.94 -10.10
N GLU A 302 3.46 17.96 -10.59
CA GLU A 302 4.45 19.00 -10.25
C GLU A 302 4.16 20.30 -11.00
N GLU A 303 4.50 21.43 -10.37
CA GLU A 303 4.41 22.75 -10.99
C GLU A 303 5.33 22.82 -12.20
N GLY A 304 4.74 23.05 -13.37
CA GLY A 304 5.48 23.18 -14.62
C GLY A 304 6.00 24.61 -14.80
N THR A 305 7.11 24.74 -15.51
CA THR A 305 7.60 26.05 -15.94
C THR A 305 7.14 26.35 -17.36
N TYR A 306 6.95 27.64 -17.69
CA TYR A 306 6.61 28.07 -19.05
C TYR A 306 7.53 29.19 -19.50
N LEU A 307 7.67 29.35 -20.81
CA LEU A 307 8.41 30.44 -21.42
C LEU A 307 7.45 31.60 -21.72
N PRO A 308 7.60 32.78 -21.11
CA PRO A 308 6.74 33.91 -21.45
C PRO A 308 6.85 34.29 -22.92
N GLY A 309 5.71 34.54 -23.57
CA GLY A 309 5.62 34.81 -24.99
C GLY A 309 5.58 33.58 -25.91
N ASP A 310 5.77 32.37 -25.37
CA ASP A 310 5.61 31.08 -26.08
C ASP A 310 4.14 30.63 -26.06
N ALA A 311 3.27 31.45 -26.67
CA ALA A 311 1.83 31.26 -26.64
C ALA A 311 1.34 29.96 -27.28
N ASP A 312 2.11 29.34 -28.19
CA ASP A 312 1.78 28.04 -28.76
C ASP A 312 2.41 26.85 -28.02
N ASN A 313 3.19 27.10 -26.96
CA ASN A 313 3.94 26.14 -26.17
C ASN A 313 4.88 25.25 -27.02
N GLY A 314 5.47 25.83 -28.07
CA GLY A 314 6.43 25.19 -28.97
C GLY A 314 7.87 25.18 -28.46
N GLY A 315 8.13 25.83 -27.32
CA GLY A 315 9.43 25.92 -26.66
C GLY A 315 10.33 27.06 -27.19
N THR A 316 9.83 27.91 -28.09
CA THR A 316 10.60 29.03 -28.66
C THR A 316 9.69 30.17 -29.08
N ILE A 317 9.97 31.39 -28.61
CA ILE A 317 9.22 32.59 -29.01
C ILE A 317 9.52 32.92 -30.48
N ASN A 318 8.51 32.84 -31.34
CA ASN A 318 8.60 33.08 -32.77
C ASN A 318 7.25 33.56 -33.38
N ILE A 319 7.16 33.59 -34.72
CA ILE A 319 5.95 34.08 -35.43
C ILE A 319 4.71 33.17 -35.23
N LEU A 320 4.92 31.92 -34.85
CA LEU A 320 3.84 30.97 -34.57
C LEU A 320 3.07 31.37 -33.31
N ASP A 321 3.72 31.92 -32.29
CA ASP A 321 3.07 32.45 -31.09
C ASP A 321 2.14 33.61 -31.40
N ILE A 322 2.63 34.57 -32.18
CA ILE A 322 1.81 35.68 -32.71
C ILE A 322 0.61 35.13 -33.48
N THR A 323 0.85 34.13 -34.32
CA THR A 323 -0.21 33.50 -35.13
C THR A 323 -1.23 32.79 -34.24
N HIS A 324 -0.78 32.14 -33.16
CA HIS A 324 -1.61 31.46 -32.19
C HIS A 324 -2.54 32.43 -31.47
N ILE A 325 -2.00 33.52 -30.90
CA ILE A 325 -2.80 34.55 -30.22
C ILE A 325 -3.81 35.18 -31.17
N ILE A 326 -3.42 35.54 -32.41
CA ILE A 326 -4.35 36.10 -33.41
C ILE A 326 -5.47 35.10 -33.73
N ASN A 327 -5.14 33.83 -33.90
CA ASN A 327 -6.13 32.81 -34.22
C ASN A 327 -7.11 32.61 -33.06
N TYR A 328 -6.62 32.56 -31.83
CA TYR A 328 -7.45 32.49 -30.62
C TYR A 328 -8.42 33.69 -30.54
N LEU A 329 -7.90 34.92 -30.62
CA LEU A 329 -8.70 36.13 -30.42
C LEU A 329 -9.70 36.40 -31.54
N TYR A 330 -9.35 36.10 -32.79
CA TYR A 330 -10.10 36.60 -33.96
C TYR A 330 -10.56 35.55 -34.94
N LYS A 331 -10.11 34.29 -34.83
CA LYS A 331 -10.44 33.23 -35.79
C LYS A 331 -11.03 31.98 -35.16
N GLY A 332 -11.39 32.02 -33.88
CA GLY A 332 -11.95 30.89 -33.15
C GLY A 332 -10.97 29.74 -32.97
N GLY A 333 -9.66 30.05 -32.93
CA GLY A 333 -8.63 29.10 -32.53
C GLY A 333 -8.79 28.68 -31.06
N ALA A 334 -8.12 27.59 -30.68
CA ALA A 334 -8.07 27.16 -29.29
C ALA A 334 -7.43 28.23 -28.40
N ALA A 335 -7.82 28.28 -27.12
CA ALA A 335 -7.12 29.07 -26.14
C ALA A 335 -5.68 28.56 -25.95
N PRO A 336 -4.72 29.45 -25.62
CA PRO A 336 -3.38 29.03 -25.24
C PRO A 336 -3.45 28.02 -24.09
N LEU A 337 -2.64 26.96 -24.17
CA LEU A 337 -2.56 25.94 -23.10
C LEU A 337 -2.12 26.58 -21.78
N ILE A 338 -1.24 27.58 -21.87
CA ILE A 338 -0.71 28.34 -20.75
C ILE A 338 -1.12 29.81 -20.99
N PRO A 339 -2.26 30.27 -20.44
CA PRO A 339 -2.75 31.62 -20.70
C PRO A 339 -1.72 32.70 -20.37
N SER A 340 -0.98 32.53 -19.28
CA SER A 340 0.11 33.43 -18.89
C SER A 340 1.30 33.46 -19.86
N ALA A 341 1.52 32.42 -20.69
CA ALA A 341 2.53 32.47 -21.76
C ALA A 341 2.09 33.37 -22.93
N ALA A 342 0.78 33.59 -23.08
CA ALA A 342 0.18 34.44 -24.11
C ALA A 342 -0.06 35.89 -23.65
N ASP A 343 0.41 36.27 -22.46
CA ASP A 343 0.38 37.62 -21.87
C ASP A 343 1.81 38.16 -21.67
N PRO A 344 2.62 38.29 -22.73
CA PRO A 344 4.02 38.70 -22.65
C PRO A 344 4.23 40.13 -22.15
N ASP A 345 3.19 40.97 -22.14
CA ASP A 345 3.24 42.32 -21.59
C ASP A 345 2.80 42.41 -20.11
N ALA A 346 2.43 41.27 -19.51
CA ALA A 346 1.97 41.11 -18.13
C ALA A 346 0.82 42.06 -17.76
N SER A 347 -0.10 42.29 -18.70
CA SER A 347 -1.29 43.12 -18.50
C SER A 347 -2.44 42.36 -17.80
N CYS A 348 -2.27 41.06 -17.57
CA CYS A 348 -3.28 40.13 -17.10
C CYS A 348 -4.49 40.03 -18.04
N ALA A 349 -4.28 40.22 -19.35
CA ALA A 349 -5.33 40.05 -20.35
C ALA A 349 -4.76 39.70 -21.73
N ILE A 350 -5.12 38.52 -22.27
CA ILE A 350 -4.75 38.15 -23.65
C ILE A 350 -5.57 38.98 -24.65
N ASN A 351 -4.89 39.85 -25.39
CA ASN A 351 -5.49 40.77 -26.36
C ASN A 351 -4.51 41.16 -27.50
N ILE A 352 -4.85 42.19 -28.30
CA ILE A 352 -4.03 42.61 -29.46
C ILE A 352 -2.72 43.29 -29.07
N LEU A 353 -2.61 43.77 -27.83
CA LEU A 353 -1.39 44.38 -27.31
C LEU A 353 -0.30 43.32 -27.12
N ASP A 354 -0.65 42.09 -26.72
CA ASP A 354 0.28 40.95 -26.64
C ASP A 354 0.89 40.61 -28.00
N VAL A 355 0.05 40.61 -29.03
CA VAL A 355 0.48 40.45 -30.43
C VAL A 355 1.46 41.55 -30.81
N SER A 356 1.15 42.80 -30.45
CA SER A 356 2.00 43.96 -30.75
C SER A 356 3.34 43.86 -30.01
N TYR A 357 3.31 43.41 -28.75
CA TYR A 357 4.48 43.18 -27.91
C TYR A 357 5.42 42.13 -28.52
N LEU A 358 4.90 40.96 -28.92
CA LEU A 358 5.70 39.91 -29.56
C LEU A 358 6.28 40.37 -30.90
N VAL A 359 5.53 41.15 -31.70
CA VAL A 359 6.05 41.71 -32.96
C VAL A 359 7.21 42.67 -32.70
N ASP A 360 7.09 43.52 -31.69
CA ASP A 360 8.14 44.47 -31.33
C ASP A 360 9.38 43.75 -30.78
N TYR A 361 9.20 42.74 -29.91
CA TYR A 361 10.28 41.88 -29.42
C TYR A 361 11.03 41.17 -30.56
N LEU A 362 10.30 40.45 -31.44
CA LEU A 362 10.91 39.62 -32.48
C LEU A 362 11.56 40.42 -33.61
N TYR A 363 11.00 41.60 -33.95
CA TYR A 363 11.38 42.29 -35.18
C TYR A 363 11.83 43.74 -35.02
N ARG A 364 11.65 44.35 -33.83
CA ARG A 364 11.96 45.78 -33.61
C ARG A 364 12.87 46.05 -32.42
N GLY A 365 13.42 45.00 -31.79
CA GLY A 365 14.32 45.12 -30.64
C GLY A 365 13.59 45.56 -29.36
N GLY A 366 12.33 45.15 -29.21
CA GLY A 366 11.55 45.35 -27.99
C GLY A 366 12.08 44.54 -26.81
N GLU A 367 11.51 44.80 -25.63
CA GLU A 367 11.86 44.13 -24.38
C GLU A 367 11.50 42.63 -24.42
N VAL A 368 12.20 41.83 -23.61
CA VAL A 368 11.90 40.40 -23.45
C VAL A 368 10.49 40.18 -22.87
N PRO A 369 9.76 39.13 -23.29
CA PRO A 369 8.48 38.77 -22.68
C PRO A 369 8.55 38.59 -21.17
N LEU A 370 7.56 39.12 -20.47
CA LEU A 370 7.41 39.04 -19.02
C LEU A 370 6.46 37.91 -18.63
N PRO A 371 6.64 37.25 -17.47
CA PRO A 371 5.68 36.30 -16.95
C PRO A 371 4.29 36.93 -16.83
N GLY A 372 3.32 36.36 -17.55
CA GLY A 372 1.93 36.81 -17.52
C GLY A 372 1.23 36.48 -16.21
N CYS A 373 0.04 37.04 -16.05
CA CYS A 373 -0.80 36.88 -14.86
C CYS A 373 -2.25 36.48 -15.20
N VAL A 374 -2.44 35.85 -16.37
CA VAL A 374 -3.72 35.32 -16.81
C VAL A 374 -3.85 33.88 -16.31
N ASP A 375 -4.88 33.63 -15.51
CA ASP A 375 -5.26 32.31 -14.98
C ASP A 375 -6.04 31.48 -16.01
#